data_AF-A0A2D4ZUU6-F1
#
_entry.id   AF-A0A2D4ZUU6-F1
#
_cell.length_a   1.000
_cell.length_b   1.000
_cell.length_c   1.000
_cell.angle_alpha   90.00
_cell.angle_beta   90.00
_cell.angle_gamma   90.00
#
_symmetry.space_group_name_H-M   'P 1'
#
loop_
_entity.id
_entity.type
_entity.pdbx_description
1 polymer ?
#
loop_
_entity_poly.entity_id
_entity_poly.type
_entity_poly.pdbx_seq_one_letter_code
_entity_poly.pdbx_strand_id
1 'polypeptide(L)'
;MKTFLLFFVSLFFSASLLSQSLSISESASNTSYLSGDLNSETIEIKEPNGKIINKGAYKSMGADPSFKIYPLQNGAYIVRENIANFVMYDSFGSVIRPISNSSNSADGEKISELASDPMGKTIVIYNPQVRNGDKRGSRAKIVGLENSDMDVFYRDDQEIRAVRVSESGEFIAVASGKEGSDDEITIMDRYGNEIRKIPFDREVKGLNLYGSGSTLTVFSEGRVAVFNVLTGERIGSSSFRGGTLQFANYSASDQTIVGLTGDLDGTTLSNIEVRIINVAARKIASQKYSGTVQIAELENISMTKNSRFNYTITGMSRDLKLKASF
;
A
#
# COMPACT_ATOMS: atom_id res chain seq x y z
N MET A 1 -73.64 -34.41 -5.51
CA MET A 1 -72.16 -34.43 -5.43
C MET A 1 -71.62 -33.62 -6.60
N LYS A 2 -70.99 -32.46 -6.34
CA LYS A 2 -70.29 -31.65 -7.35
C LYS A 2 -68.81 -31.65 -6.98
N THR A 3 -67.99 -32.28 -7.79
CA THR A 3 -66.53 -32.37 -7.65
C THR A 3 -65.92 -31.08 -8.21
N PHE A 4 -65.23 -30.32 -7.34
CA PHE A 4 -64.46 -29.15 -7.72
C PHE A 4 -63.05 -29.60 -8.11
N LEU A 5 -62.65 -29.32 -9.35
CA LEU A 5 -61.30 -29.56 -9.85
C LEU A 5 -60.43 -28.35 -9.48
N LEU A 6 -59.49 -28.52 -8.54
CA LEU A 6 -58.48 -27.49 -8.26
C LEU A 6 -57.37 -27.58 -9.31
N PHE A 7 -57.22 -26.53 -10.11
CA PHE A 7 -56.02 -26.30 -10.92
C PHE A 7 -54.91 -25.75 -10.02
N PHE A 8 -53.85 -26.53 -9.83
CA PHE A 8 -52.59 -26.06 -9.25
C PHE A 8 -51.79 -25.37 -10.36
N VAL A 9 -51.73 -24.04 -10.33
CA VAL A 9 -50.80 -23.27 -11.16
C VAL A 9 -49.45 -23.26 -10.46
N SER A 10 -48.50 -24.03 -10.97
CA SER A 10 -47.10 -23.97 -10.55
C SER A 10 -46.47 -22.69 -11.10
N LEU A 11 -46.42 -21.63 -10.29
CA LEU A 11 -45.55 -20.49 -10.56
C LEU A 11 -44.09 -20.94 -10.41
N PHE A 12 -43.43 -21.22 -11.54
CA PHE A 12 -41.97 -21.23 -11.60
C PHE A 12 -41.48 -19.78 -11.39
N PHE A 13 -41.14 -19.44 -10.15
CA PHE A 13 -40.25 -18.32 -9.87
C PHE A 13 -38.85 -18.72 -10.38
N SER A 14 -38.56 -18.38 -11.63
CA SER A 14 -37.18 -18.28 -12.09
C SER A 14 -36.53 -17.14 -11.31
N ALA A 15 -35.85 -17.48 -10.20
CA ALA A 15 -34.90 -16.58 -9.58
C ALA A 15 -33.86 -16.25 -10.66
N SER A 16 -33.92 -15.05 -11.20
CA SER A 16 -32.88 -14.54 -12.09
C SER A 16 -31.58 -14.57 -11.29
N LEU A 17 -30.69 -15.49 -11.67
CA LEU A 17 -29.30 -15.43 -11.24
C LEU A 17 -28.78 -14.08 -11.74
N LEU A 18 -28.68 -13.10 -10.84
CA LEU A 18 -28.03 -11.83 -11.15
C LEU A 18 -26.62 -12.17 -11.65
N SER A 19 -26.37 -11.86 -12.93
CA SER A 19 -25.08 -12.08 -13.55
C SER A 19 -24.04 -11.26 -12.80
N GLN A 20 -23.00 -11.93 -12.29
CA GLN A 20 -21.85 -11.26 -11.68
C GLN A 20 -21.07 -10.59 -12.80
N SER A 21 -20.91 -9.28 -12.72
CA SER A 21 -20.20 -8.53 -13.74
C SER A 21 -19.27 -7.50 -13.12
N LEU A 22 -18.14 -7.29 -13.77
CA LEU A 22 -17.22 -6.19 -13.52
C LEU A 22 -17.08 -5.45 -14.85
N SER A 23 -17.15 -4.13 -14.80
CA SER A 23 -16.76 -3.25 -15.90
C SER A 23 -15.59 -2.38 -15.46
N ILE A 24 -14.54 -2.33 -16.28
CA ILE A 24 -13.38 -1.46 -16.15
C ILE A 24 -13.49 -0.37 -17.22
N SER A 25 -13.41 0.88 -16.81
CA SER A 25 -13.17 2.01 -17.71
C SER A 25 -11.96 2.79 -17.27
N GLU A 26 -11.28 3.43 -18.21
CA GLU A 26 -10.10 4.25 -17.92
C GLU A 26 -10.44 5.74 -17.98
N SER A 27 -9.67 6.54 -17.24
CA SER A 27 -9.57 7.97 -17.47
C SER A 27 -8.12 8.43 -17.46
N ALA A 28 -7.89 9.67 -17.91
CA ALA A 28 -6.65 10.36 -17.60
C ALA A 28 -6.38 10.22 -16.10
N SER A 29 -5.12 9.98 -15.74
CA SER A 29 -4.81 9.81 -14.33
C SER A 29 -5.04 11.13 -13.61
N ASN A 30 -5.96 11.10 -12.67
CA ASN A 30 -6.07 12.09 -11.64
C ASN A 30 -5.24 11.57 -10.47
N THR A 31 -3.92 11.51 -10.66
CA THR A 31 -3.03 11.38 -9.51
C THR A 31 -3.41 12.51 -8.55
N SER A 32 -3.57 12.20 -7.26
CA SER A 32 -3.75 13.20 -6.21
C SER A 32 -2.50 13.34 -5.35
N TYR A 33 -1.46 12.56 -5.67
CA TYR A 33 -0.19 12.62 -4.96
C TYR A 33 0.69 13.70 -5.54
N LEU A 34 1.40 14.38 -4.63
CA LEU A 34 2.43 15.33 -5.00
C LEU A 34 3.64 14.57 -5.53
N SER A 35 4.33 15.15 -6.52
CA SER A 35 5.63 14.65 -6.98
C SER A 35 6.76 15.58 -6.53
N GLY A 36 7.96 15.03 -6.41
CA GLY A 36 9.16 15.77 -6.08
C GLY A 36 10.20 15.58 -7.17
N ASP A 37 10.76 16.68 -7.68
CA ASP A 37 11.82 16.67 -8.67
C ASP A 37 13.02 17.47 -8.18
N LEU A 38 14.23 17.03 -8.53
CA LEU A 38 15.45 17.82 -8.37
C LEU A 38 15.72 18.59 -9.67
N ASN A 39 15.66 19.92 -9.62
CA ASN A 39 16.01 20.79 -10.73
C ASN A 39 17.24 21.62 -10.35
N SER A 40 18.40 21.24 -10.89
CA SER A 40 19.71 21.84 -10.58
C SER A 40 20.03 21.77 -9.08
N GLU A 41 19.81 22.86 -8.34
CA GLU A 41 20.05 22.97 -6.90
C GLU A 41 18.76 23.29 -6.12
N THR A 42 17.61 22.87 -6.64
CA THR A 42 16.31 23.14 -6.04
C THR A 42 15.44 21.90 -6.11
N ILE A 43 14.89 21.51 -4.97
CA ILE A 43 13.81 20.52 -4.90
C ILE A 43 12.51 21.24 -5.20
N GLU A 44 11.74 20.72 -6.15
CA GLU A 44 10.42 21.24 -6.50
C GLU A 44 9.36 20.20 -6.15
N ILE A 45 8.39 20.60 -5.34
CA ILE A 45 7.20 19.79 -5.04
C ILE A 45 6.05 20.26 -5.91
N LYS A 46 5.47 19.35 -6.67
CA LYS A 46 4.49 19.64 -7.72
C LYS A 46 3.17 18.95 -7.44
N GLU A 47 2.10 19.67 -7.73
CA GLU A 47 0.79 19.08 -7.95
C GLU A 47 0.79 18.17 -9.19
N PRO A 48 -0.17 17.25 -9.28
CA PRO A 48 -0.44 16.41 -10.44
C PRO A 48 -0.49 17.14 -11.79
N ASN A 49 -0.97 18.39 -11.80
CA ASN A 49 -1.05 19.24 -12.98
C ASN A 49 0.30 19.89 -13.36
N GLY A 50 1.39 19.58 -12.65
CA GLY A 50 2.72 20.14 -12.82
C GLY A 50 2.94 21.48 -12.11
N LYS A 51 1.93 22.05 -11.46
CA LYS A 51 2.05 23.32 -10.71
C LYS A 51 2.93 23.10 -9.50
N ILE A 52 3.97 23.92 -9.37
CA ILE A 52 4.86 23.87 -8.22
C ILE A 52 4.17 24.52 -7.02
N ILE A 53 4.14 23.81 -5.90
CA ILE A 53 3.53 24.27 -4.64
C ILE A 53 4.55 24.58 -3.55
N ASN A 54 5.75 23.99 -3.64
CA ASN A 54 6.86 24.28 -2.73
C ASN A 54 8.20 24.13 -3.47
N LYS A 55 9.20 24.92 -3.07
CA LYS A 55 10.58 24.81 -3.53
C LYS A 55 11.53 25.01 -2.36
N GLY A 56 12.60 24.23 -2.29
CA GLY A 56 13.69 24.48 -1.34
C GLY A 56 15.06 24.29 -1.96
N ALA A 57 16.03 25.06 -1.48
CA ALA A 57 17.41 24.94 -1.91
C ALA A 57 17.96 23.56 -1.52
N TYR A 58 18.61 22.91 -2.47
CA TYR A 58 19.23 21.61 -2.26
C TYR A 58 20.57 21.54 -2.98
N LYS A 59 21.62 21.33 -2.21
CA LYS A 59 22.94 21.10 -2.77
C LYS A 59 23.09 19.62 -3.04
N SER A 60 23.02 19.23 -4.31
CA SER A 60 23.25 17.85 -4.71
C SER A 60 24.60 17.35 -4.19
N MET A 61 24.61 16.19 -3.55
CA MET A 61 25.83 15.50 -3.13
C MET A 61 26.42 14.62 -4.25
N GLY A 62 25.91 14.73 -5.48
CA GLY A 62 26.27 13.89 -6.62
C GLY A 62 25.10 13.02 -7.09
N ALA A 63 25.34 12.22 -8.13
CA ALA A 63 24.36 11.28 -8.66
C ALA A 63 24.35 9.99 -7.82
N ASP A 64 23.83 10.06 -6.58
CA ASP A 64 23.61 8.88 -5.76
C ASP A 64 22.35 8.14 -6.25
N PRO A 65 22.45 6.85 -6.65
CA PRO A 65 21.31 6.09 -7.18
C PRO A 65 20.22 5.82 -6.13
N SER A 66 20.50 6.02 -4.85
CA SER A 66 19.51 5.92 -3.78
C SER A 66 18.75 7.20 -3.53
N PHE A 67 19.08 8.32 -4.18
CA PHE A 67 18.37 9.58 -4.00
C PHE A 67 16.86 9.42 -4.25
N LYS A 68 16.03 9.85 -3.29
CA LYS A 68 14.56 9.80 -3.42
C LYS A 68 13.93 10.96 -2.66
N ILE A 69 12.88 11.54 -3.23
CA ILE A 69 12.07 12.60 -2.61
C ILE A 69 10.74 11.97 -2.20
N TYR A 70 10.31 12.25 -0.97
CA TYR A 70 9.05 11.81 -0.38
C TYR A 70 8.19 13.05 -0.08
N PRO A 71 7.33 13.49 -1.03
CA PRO A 71 6.41 14.59 -0.81
C PRO A 71 5.32 14.24 0.20
N LEU A 72 4.94 15.21 1.04
CA LEU A 72 3.81 15.12 1.96
C LEU A 72 2.70 16.07 1.53
N GLN A 73 1.46 15.67 1.74
CA GLN A 73 0.26 16.39 1.27
C GLN A 73 0.07 17.77 1.95
N ASN A 74 0.80 18.06 3.03
CA ASN A 74 0.86 19.40 3.63
C ASN A 74 1.89 20.33 2.96
N GLY A 75 2.54 19.88 1.87
CA GLY A 75 3.57 20.61 1.15
C GLY A 75 4.99 20.45 1.71
N ALA A 76 5.15 19.88 2.91
CA ALA A 76 6.46 19.46 3.41
C ALA A 76 6.99 18.27 2.60
N TYR A 77 8.28 17.97 2.74
CA TYR A 77 8.89 16.85 2.03
C TYR A 77 10.13 16.34 2.75
N ILE A 78 10.50 15.11 2.44
CA ILE A 78 11.68 14.45 2.99
C ILE A 78 12.54 14.00 1.83
N VAL A 79 13.83 14.27 1.91
CA VAL A 79 14.81 13.87 0.89
C VAL A 79 15.69 12.79 1.49
N ARG A 80 15.72 11.61 0.88
CA ARG A 80 16.77 10.62 1.12
C ARG A 80 17.94 10.98 0.24
N GLU A 81 19.04 11.40 0.85
CA GLU A 81 20.21 11.90 0.12
C GLU A 81 21.18 10.78 -0.27
N ASN A 82 21.21 9.70 0.52
CA ASN A 82 21.98 8.49 0.25
C ASN A 82 21.32 7.29 0.93
N ILE A 83 22.02 6.14 0.99
CA ILE A 83 21.48 4.87 1.50
C ILE A 83 20.85 4.93 2.90
N ALA A 84 21.19 5.91 3.75
CA ALA A 84 20.71 5.96 5.14
C ALA A 84 20.45 7.36 5.69
N ASN A 85 20.78 8.43 4.95
CA ASN A 85 20.59 9.80 5.40
C ASN A 85 19.37 10.44 4.76
N PHE A 86 18.58 11.09 5.61
CA PHE A 86 17.37 11.80 5.24
C PHE A 86 17.45 13.25 5.72
N VAL A 87 16.82 14.16 4.99
CA VAL A 87 16.67 15.57 5.40
C VAL A 87 15.21 15.95 5.29
N MET A 88 14.66 16.47 6.39
CA MET A 88 13.29 16.97 6.43
C MET A 88 13.23 18.44 6.05
N TYR A 89 12.27 18.78 5.22
CA TYR A 89 11.96 20.15 4.79
C TYR A 89 10.54 20.50 5.18
N ASP A 90 10.33 21.75 5.59
CA ASP A 90 9.00 22.26 5.86
C ASP A 90 8.22 22.63 4.57
N SER A 91 6.98 23.08 4.74
CA SER A 91 6.11 23.51 3.64
C SER A 91 6.57 24.81 2.94
N PHE A 92 7.66 25.44 3.41
CA PHE A 92 8.29 26.60 2.81
C PHE A 92 9.64 26.27 2.16
N GLY A 93 10.06 25.01 2.23
CA GLY A 93 11.32 24.54 1.64
C GLY A 93 12.55 24.83 2.51
N SER A 94 12.35 25.15 3.80
CA SER A 94 13.42 25.30 4.76
C SER A 94 13.77 23.96 5.38
N VAL A 95 15.08 23.71 5.61
CA VAL A 95 15.55 22.51 6.30
C VAL A 95 15.08 22.54 7.75
N ILE A 96 14.36 21.51 8.17
CA ILE A 96 13.99 21.28 9.57
C ILE A 96 15.17 20.62 10.29
N ARG A 97 15.59 19.43 9.82
CA ARG A 97 16.73 18.69 10.35
C ARG A 97 17.19 17.54 9.45
N PRO A 98 18.46 17.12 9.56
CA PRO A 98 18.92 15.83 9.06
C PRO A 98 18.54 14.69 10.02
N ILE A 99 18.39 13.48 9.48
CA ILE A 99 18.12 12.23 10.20
C ILE A 99 19.03 11.15 9.63
N SER A 100 19.73 10.43 10.50
CA SER A 100 20.50 9.24 10.10
C SER A 100 19.79 7.95 10.51
N ASN A 101 19.71 7.03 9.56
CA ASN A 101 19.20 5.68 9.76
C ASN A 101 20.26 4.61 9.47
N SER A 102 21.54 4.93 9.63
CA SER A 102 22.57 3.90 9.45
C SER A 102 22.52 2.89 10.59
N SER A 103 22.65 1.61 10.24
CA SER A 103 22.87 0.53 11.19
C SER A 103 24.32 0.46 11.69
N ASN A 104 25.25 1.14 11.04
CA ASN A 104 26.70 0.98 11.24
C ASN A 104 27.19 -0.47 11.05
N SER A 105 26.45 -1.30 10.32
CA SER A 105 26.92 -2.65 10.00
C SER A 105 28.14 -2.60 9.09
N ALA A 106 29.20 -3.30 9.49
CA ALA A 106 30.40 -3.49 8.68
C ALA A 106 30.13 -4.36 7.43
N ASP A 107 29.12 -5.24 7.49
CA ASP A 107 28.74 -6.14 6.39
C ASP A 107 27.74 -5.50 5.41
N GLY A 108 27.32 -4.27 5.71
CA GLY A 108 26.45 -3.44 4.89
C GLY A 108 24.96 -3.59 5.18
N GLU A 109 24.20 -2.69 4.56
CA GLU A 109 22.75 -2.57 4.69
C GLU A 109 22.11 -2.29 3.33
N LYS A 110 20.84 -2.69 3.16
CA LYS A 110 20.02 -2.23 2.03
C LYS A 110 19.70 -0.74 2.23
N ILE A 111 19.40 -0.08 1.10
CA ILE A 111 18.92 1.31 1.08
C ILE A 111 17.75 1.44 2.08
N SER A 112 17.84 2.42 2.96
CA SER A 112 16.80 2.76 3.92
C SER A 112 15.57 3.29 3.19
N GLU A 113 14.40 2.89 3.64
CA GLU A 113 13.12 3.32 3.07
C GLU A 113 12.30 4.08 4.11
N LEU A 114 11.24 4.73 3.63
CA LEU A 114 10.36 5.57 4.44
C LEU A 114 8.91 5.18 4.21
N ALA A 115 8.13 5.15 5.28
CA ALA A 115 6.67 5.07 5.24
C ALA A 115 6.09 6.17 6.12
N SER A 116 5.04 6.85 5.65
CA SER A 116 4.37 7.89 6.44
C SER A 116 2.88 7.93 6.14
N ASP A 117 2.11 8.57 7.03
CA ASP A 117 0.78 9.05 6.66
C ASP A 117 0.90 10.24 5.69
N PRO A 118 -0.18 10.59 4.95
CA PRO A 118 -0.13 11.66 3.95
C PRO A 118 0.29 13.02 4.50
N MET A 119 0.04 13.30 5.78
CA MET A 119 0.38 14.59 6.43
C MET A 119 1.74 14.57 7.13
N GLY A 120 2.43 13.42 7.18
CA GLY A 120 3.70 13.26 7.89
C GLY A 120 3.58 13.41 9.40
N LYS A 121 2.42 13.11 10.00
CA LYS A 121 2.23 13.07 11.46
C LYS A 121 3.00 11.92 12.12
N THR A 122 3.14 10.83 11.39
CA THR A 122 3.86 9.62 11.76
C THR A 122 4.73 9.25 10.57
N ILE A 123 6.04 9.31 10.77
CA ILE A 123 7.05 8.96 9.77
C ILE A 123 7.88 7.83 10.35
N VAL A 124 8.01 6.76 9.58
CA VAL A 124 8.80 5.59 9.91
C VAL A 124 9.92 5.47 8.89
N ILE A 125 11.16 5.47 9.36
CA ILE A 125 12.33 5.18 8.53
C ILE A 125 12.83 3.79 8.93
N TYR A 126 13.20 2.98 7.96
CA TYR A 126 13.56 1.58 8.22
C TYR A 126 14.69 1.10 7.31
N ASN A 127 15.49 0.16 7.84
CA ASN A 127 16.45 -0.62 7.07
C ASN A 127 15.79 -1.96 6.71
N PRO A 128 15.44 -2.20 5.43
CA PRO A 128 14.80 -3.44 5.02
C PRO A 128 15.65 -4.67 5.35
N GLN A 129 16.97 -4.53 5.24
CA GLN A 129 17.94 -5.56 5.55
C GLN A 129 19.21 -4.92 6.12
N VAL A 130 19.69 -5.48 7.23
CA VAL A 130 20.99 -5.23 7.84
C VAL A 130 21.74 -6.55 7.89
N ARG A 131 22.93 -6.62 7.29
CA ARG A 131 23.76 -7.84 7.31
C ARG A 131 24.58 -7.89 8.58
N ASN A 132 24.69 -9.05 9.20
CA ASN A 132 25.59 -9.29 10.34
C ASN A 132 26.09 -10.75 10.25
N GLY A 133 27.25 -10.97 9.64
CA GLY A 133 27.73 -12.28 9.21
C GLY A 133 26.72 -12.97 8.29
N ASP A 134 26.31 -14.19 8.65
CA ASP A 134 25.33 -14.99 7.89
C ASP A 134 23.87 -14.58 8.14
N LYS A 135 23.63 -13.67 9.10
CA LYS A 135 22.27 -13.22 9.43
C LYS A 135 21.87 -12.00 8.60
N ARG A 136 20.57 -11.95 8.30
CA ARG A 136 19.91 -10.83 7.63
C ARG A 136 18.80 -10.32 8.56
N GLY A 137 19.13 -9.29 9.32
CA GLY A 137 18.20 -8.63 10.23
C GLY A 137 17.56 -7.40 9.59
N SER A 138 16.80 -6.66 10.38
CA SER A 138 16.14 -5.41 9.96
C SER A 138 15.78 -4.57 11.18
N ARG A 139 15.52 -3.28 10.94
CA ARG A 139 15.12 -2.33 11.98
C ARG A 139 14.23 -1.23 11.43
N ALA A 140 13.38 -0.66 12.28
CA ALA A 140 12.62 0.55 11.98
C ALA A 140 12.59 1.49 13.18
N LYS A 141 12.55 2.79 12.88
CA LYS A 141 12.41 3.87 13.86
C LYS A 141 11.28 4.82 13.48
N ILE A 142 10.60 5.34 14.50
CA ILE A 142 9.68 6.47 14.35
C ILE A 142 10.49 7.75 14.48
N VAL A 143 10.28 8.67 13.53
CA VAL A 143 10.89 10.00 13.55
C VAL A 143 10.10 10.90 14.49
N GLY A 144 10.74 11.32 15.58
CA GLY A 144 10.11 12.17 16.61
C GLY A 144 10.20 13.67 16.30
N LEU A 145 9.80 14.53 17.24
CA LEU A 145 10.11 15.97 17.18
C LEU A 145 11.49 16.23 17.80
N GLU A 146 12.23 17.23 17.32
CA GLU A 146 13.46 17.74 17.96
C GLU A 146 14.47 16.63 18.38
N ASN A 147 14.74 15.68 17.49
CA ASN A 147 15.68 14.55 17.68
C ASN A 147 15.22 13.44 18.65
N SER A 148 13.93 13.35 18.97
CA SER A 148 13.34 12.25 19.75
C SER A 148 13.05 11.00 18.90
N ASP A 149 13.94 10.64 17.97
CA ASP A 149 13.77 9.43 17.17
C ASP A 149 13.78 8.19 18.06
N MET A 150 12.89 7.24 17.79
CA MET A 150 12.69 6.07 18.64
C MET A 150 12.76 4.80 17.80
N ASP A 151 13.68 3.90 18.13
CA ASP A 151 13.69 2.56 17.54
C ASP A 151 12.47 1.77 18.06
N VAL A 152 11.66 1.25 17.14
CA VAL A 152 10.38 0.58 17.47
C VAL A 152 10.32 -0.86 16.98
N PHE A 153 11.21 -1.23 16.07
CA PHE A 153 11.24 -2.56 15.49
C PHE A 153 12.68 -3.01 15.29
N TYR A 154 12.96 -4.24 15.71
CA TYR A 154 14.25 -4.90 15.47
C TYR A 154 14.04 -6.41 15.32
N ARG A 155 14.71 -6.97 14.31
CA ARG A 155 14.86 -8.41 14.11
C ARG A 155 16.31 -8.70 13.73
N ASP A 156 16.92 -9.71 14.34
CA ASP A 156 18.30 -10.08 14.05
C ASP A 156 18.41 -11.03 12.85
N ASP A 157 17.33 -11.74 12.49
CA ASP A 157 17.33 -12.73 11.41
C ASP A 157 16.09 -12.70 10.48
N GLN A 158 15.36 -11.59 10.46
CA GLN A 158 14.26 -11.34 9.53
C GLN A 158 14.47 -10.02 8.77
N GLU A 159 14.18 -10.03 7.47
CA GLU A 159 14.13 -8.83 6.63
C GLU A 159 12.73 -8.19 6.72
N ILE A 160 12.64 -6.87 6.67
CA ILE A 160 11.37 -6.17 6.49
C ILE A 160 10.97 -6.30 5.02
N ARG A 161 9.76 -6.80 4.77
CA ARG A 161 9.15 -6.92 3.45
C ARG A 161 8.39 -5.66 3.05
N ALA A 162 7.68 -5.06 4.01
CA ALA A 162 6.90 -3.85 3.78
C ALA A 162 6.63 -3.12 5.10
N VAL A 163 6.58 -1.78 5.03
CA VAL A 163 6.09 -0.92 6.10
C VAL A 163 4.96 -0.05 5.58
N ARG A 164 3.91 0.09 6.36
CA ARG A 164 2.80 1.02 6.07
C ARG A 164 2.38 1.75 7.32
N VAL A 165 2.06 3.02 7.16
CA VAL A 165 1.39 3.84 8.16
C VAL A 165 -0.05 4.05 7.68
N SER A 166 -1.02 3.98 8.58
CA SER A 166 -2.43 4.27 8.24
C SER A 166 -2.59 5.72 7.79
N GLU A 167 -3.61 6.02 6.99
CA GLU A 167 -3.89 7.40 6.55
C GLU A 167 -4.15 8.36 7.72
N SER A 168 -4.68 7.85 8.85
CA SER A 168 -4.82 8.61 10.09
C SER A 168 -3.50 8.91 10.80
N GLY A 169 -2.43 8.16 10.49
CA GLY A 169 -1.14 8.20 11.18
C GLY A 169 -1.13 7.46 12.51
N GLU A 170 -2.21 6.77 12.89
CA GLU A 170 -2.35 6.16 14.21
C GLU A 170 -1.73 4.77 14.33
N PHE A 171 -1.63 4.04 13.21
CA PHE A 171 -1.14 2.66 13.19
C PHE A 171 0.02 2.50 12.22
N ILE A 172 0.96 1.65 12.61
CA ILE A 172 2.11 1.23 11.80
C ILE A 172 2.03 -0.29 11.65
N ALA A 173 2.11 -0.80 10.42
CA ALA A 173 2.25 -2.22 10.15
C ALA A 173 3.62 -2.49 9.51
N VAL A 174 4.35 -3.46 10.08
CA VAL A 174 5.63 -3.94 9.58
C VAL A 174 5.48 -5.42 9.27
N ALA A 175 5.59 -5.80 7.99
CA ALA A 175 5.74 -7.18 7.58
C ALA A 175 7.22 -7.54 7.56
N SER A 176 7.58 -8.64 8.20
CA SER A 176 8.94 -9.16 8.21
C SER A 176 8.95 -10.66 8.12
N GLY A 177 10.01 -11.22 7.55
CA GLY A 177 10.22 -12.65 7.57
C GLY A 177 11.59 -13.06 7.12
N LYS A 178 11.85 -14.35 7.24
CA LYS A 178 13.09 -14.99 6.85
C LYS A 178 12.86 -15.74 5.54
N GLU A 179 13.90 -15.83 4.72
CA GLU A 179 13.83 -16.61 3.50
C GLU A 179 13.44 -18.07 3.81
N GLY A 180 12.40 -18.57 3.13
CA GLY A 180 11.88 -19.92 3.33
C GLY A 180 11.02 -20.12 4.59
N SER A 181 10.66 -19.06 5.32
CA SER A 181 9.70 -19.13 6.43
C SER A 181 8.40 -18.40 6.11
N ASP A 182 7.39 -18.63 6.95
CA ASP A 182 6.22 -17.76 7.02
C ASP A 182 6.65 -16.37 7.49
N ASP A 183 5.94 -15.35 7.02
CA ASP A 183 6.13 -13.97 7.45
C ASP A 183 5.25 -13.64 8.65
N GLU A 184 5.59 -12.58 9.35
CA GLU A 184 4.83 -12.01 10.46
C GLU A 184 4.57 -10.54 10.20
N ILE A 185 3.36 -10.08 10.50
CA ILE A 185 3.02 -8.66 10.52
C ILE A 185 2.95 -8.20 11.97
N THR A 186 3.84 -7.30 12.36
CA THR A 186 3.77 -6.57 13.62
C THR A 186 2.97 -5.28 13.41
N ILE A 187 1.93 -5.08 14.20
CA ILE A 187 1.15 -3.84 14.22
C ILE A 187 1.46 -3.08 15.50
N MET A 188 1.76 -1.79 15.35
CA MET A 188 2.07 -0.87 16.43
C MET A 188 1.16 0.35 16.36
N ASP A 189 1.02 1.05 17.49
CA ASP A 189 0.52 2.41 17.48
C ASP A 189 1.61 3.41 17.02
N ARG A 190 1.24 4.67 16.85
CA ARG A 190 2.15 5.77 16.49
C ARG A 190 3.26 6.07 17.52
N TYR A 191 3.21 5.44 18.68
CA TYR A 191 4.20 5.56 19.75
C TYR A 191 5.06 4.29 19.86
N GLY A 192 5.00 3.39 18.87
CA GLY A 192 5.80 2.18 18.84
C GLY A 192 5.35 1.08 19.79
N ASN A 193 4.19 1.24 20.46
CA ASN A 193 3.67 0.17 21.30
C ASN A 193 3.12 -0.93 20.40
N GLU A 194 3.62 -2.16 20.57
CA GLU A 194 3.10 -3.32 19.86
C GLU A 194 1.65 -3.60 20.31
N ILE A 195 0.74 -3.64 19.32
CA ILE A 195 -0.66 -3.98 19.52
C ILE A 195 -0.88 -5.46 19.23
N ARG A 196 -0.26 -5.96 18.14
CA ARG A 196 -0.52 -7.30 17.64
C ARG A 196 0.61 -7.82 16.76
N LYS A 197 0.74 -9.15 16.73
CA LYS A 197 1.44 -9.90 15.70
C LYS A 197 0.45 -10.80 14.96
N ILE A 198 0.54 -10.82 13.63
CA ILE A 198 -0.32 -11.62 12.77
C ILE A 198 0.59 -12.51 11.89
N PRO A 199 0.54 -13.84 12.04
CA PRO A 199 1.27 -14.72 11.15
C PRO A 199 0.65 -14.72 9.76
N PHE A 200 1.49 -14.81 8.73
CA PHE A 200 1.08 -14.90 7.34
C PHE A 200 1.91 -15.97 6.64
N ASP A 201 1.23 -17.00 6.13
CA ASP A 201 1.80 -18.28 5.70
C ASP A 201 2.55 -18.22 4.34
N ARG A 202 3.00 -17.03 3.94
CA ARG A 202 3.67 -16.72 2.66
C ARG A 202 4.50 -15.46 2.80
N GLU A 203 5.45 -15.28 1.89
CA GLU A 203 6.15 -14.00 1.73
C GLU A 203 5.17 -12.88 1.36
N VAL A 204 5.14 -11.84 2.17
CA VAL A 204 4.35 -10.64 1.99
C VAL A 204 4.97 -9.79 0.88
N LYS A 205 4.17 -9.45 -0.13
CA LYS A 205 4.54 -8.49 -1.18
C LYS A 205 4.06 -7.08 -0.87
N GLY A 206 2.97 -6.96 -0.12
CA GLY A 206 2.44 -5.66 0.24
C GLY A 206 1.41 -5.68 1.36
N LEU A 207 1.25 -4.51 1.96
CA LEU A 207 0.32 -4.20 3.02
C LEU A 207 -0.49 -2.97 2.62
N ASN A 208 -1.73 -2.89 3.08
CA ASN A 208 -2.55 -1.69 2.98
C ASN A 208 -3.36 -1.48 4.26
N LEU A 209 -3.21 -0.29 4.86
CA LEU A 209 -3.96 0.23 6.02
C LEU A 209 -4.79 1.44 5.57
N TYR A 210 -5.94 1.18 4.95
CA TYR A 210 -6.75 2.25 4.36
C TYR A 210 -7.69 2.93 5.39
N GLY A 211 -7.94 4.23 5.22
CA GLY A 211 -8.83 5.01 6.07
C GLY A 211 -8.37 5.05 7.54
N SER A 212 -9.25 4.63 8.45
CA SER A 212 -8.98 4.67 9.90
C SER A 212 -7.93 3.67 10.38
N GLY A 213 -7.41 2.79 9.51
CA GLY A 213 -6.49 1.73 9.91
C GLY A 213 -7.14 0.63 10.75
N SER A 214 -8.47 0.55 10.78
CA SER A 214 -9.20 -0.52 11.50
C SER A 214 -9.06 -1.91 10.85
N THR A 215 -8.72 -1.96 9.56
CA THR A 215 -8.48 -3.20 8.82
C THR A 215 -7.16 -3.16 8.10
N LEU A 216 -6.43 -4.27 8.14
CA LEU A 216 -5.19 -4.50 7.41
C LEU A 216 -5.44 -5.46 6.25
N THR A 217 -5.16 -5.02 5.03
CA THR A 217 -5.07 -5.91 3.87
C THR A 217 -3.63 -6.34 3.68
N VAL A 218 -3.38 -7.65 3.67
CA VAL A 218 -2.07 -8.26 3.44
C VAL A 218 -2.14 -9.07 2.16
N PHE A 219 -1.15 -8.94 1.28
CA PHE A 219 -1.09 -9.76 0.08
C PHE A 219 0.31 -10.27 -0.26
N SER A 220 0.32 -11.46 -0.87
CA SER A 220 1.44 -12.13 -1.53
C SER A 220 1.13 -12.28 -3.01
N GLU A 221 2.01 -12.92 -3.78
CA GLU A 221 1.86 -13.09 -5.24
C GLU A 221 0.52 -13.68 -5.68
N GLY A 222 -0.10 -14.56 -4.89
CA GLY A 222 -1.34 -15.25 -5.27
C GLY A 222 -2.42 -15.26 -4.20
N ARG A 223 -2.25 -14.53 -3.10
CA ARG A 223 -3.18 -14.55 -1.96
C ARG A 223 -3.32 -13.19 -1.35
N VAL A 224 -4.56 -12.87 -0.98
CA VAL A 224 -4.89 -11.73 -0.13
C VAL A 224 -5.62 -12.21 1.12
N ALA A 225 -5.34 -11.57 2.25
CA ALA A 225 -6.12 -11.70 3.46
C ALA A 225 -6.39 -10.31 4.06
N VAL A 226 -7.51 -10.19 4.76
CA VAL A 226 -7.92 -8.99 5.45
C VAL A 226 -8.09 -9.33 6.91
N PHE A 227 -7.50 -8.52 7.78
CA PHE A 227 -7.53 -8.69 9.21
C PHE A 227 -8.13 -7.46 9.88
N ASN A 228 -8.83 -7.67 10.99
CA ASN A 228 -9.11 -6.60 11.94
C ASN A 228 -7.80 -6.28 12.68
N VAL A 229 -7.43 -4.99 12.71
CA VAL A 229 -6.15 -4.56 13.30
C VAL A 229 -6.10 -4.77 14.81
N LEU A 230 -7.20 -4.52 15.51
CA LEU A 230 -7.24 -4.61 16.98
C LEU A 230 -7.35 -6.06 17.45
N THR A 231 -8.25 -6.84 16.84
CA THR A 231 -8.52 -8.22 17.27
C THR A 231 -7.56 -9.23 16.64
N GLY A 232 -6.94 -8.91 15.50
CA GLY A 232 -6.13 -9.84 14.71
C GLY A 232 -6.98 -10.89 13.96
N GLU A 233 -8.30 -10.83 14.07
CA GLU A 233 -9.18 -11.80 13.42
C GLU A 233 -9.19 -11.61 11.90
N ARG A 234 -9.15 -12.72 11.17
CA ARG A 234 -9.26 -12.71 9.71
C ARG A 234 -10.71 -12.46 9.31
N ILE A 235 -10.95 -11.32 8.66
CA ILE A 235 -12.26 -10.89 8.14
C ILE A 235 -12.58 -11.59 6.81
N GLY A 236 -11.56 -11.76 5.96
CA GLY A 236 -11.73 -12.33 4.64
C GLY A 236 -10.41 -12.74 4.01
N SER A 237 -10.47 -13.58 2.99
CA SER A 237 -9.32 -13.90 2.17
C SER A 237 -9.76 -14.40 0.80
N SER A 238 -8.87 -14.31 -0.18
CA SER A 238 -9.08 -14.88 -1.50
C SER A 238 -7.76 -15.35 -2.11
N SER A 239 -7.87 -16.28 -3.04
CA SER A 239 -6.74 -16.73 -3.86
C SER A 239 -6.89 -16.18 -5.27
N PHE A 240 -5.80 -15.68 -5.82
CA PHE A 240 -5.69 -15.20 -7.18
C PHE A 240 -4.96 -16.27 -7.98
N ARG A 241 -5.64 -16.81 -8.99
CA ARG A 241 -5.11 -17.81 -9.92
C ARG A 241 -4.94 -17.14 -11.27
N GLY A 242 -3.72 -17.07 -11.79
CA GLY A 242 -3.38 -16.38 -13.03
C GLY A 242 -2.94 -14.94 -12.79
N GLY A 243 -1.66 -14.67 -13.01
CA GLY A 243 -1.01 -13.38 -12.76
C GLY A 243 -0.53 -13.19 -11.31
N THR A 244 0.43 -12.29 -11.13
CA THR A 244 0.95 -11.89 -9.82
C THR A 244 0.13 -10.73 -9.27
N LEU A 245 -0.33 -10.84 -8.02
CA LEU A 245 -1.06 -9.79 -7.32
C LEU A 245 -0.12 -8.62 -6.99
N GLN A 246 -0.33 -7.48 -7.66
CA GLN A 246 0.48 -6.28 -7.51
C GLN A 246 -0.13 -5.29 -6.51
N PHE A 247 -1.45 -5.34 -6.35
CA PHE A 247 -2.18 -4.48 -5.43
C PHE A 247 -3.42 -5.19 -4.91
N ALA A 248 -3.71 -5.02 -3.62
CA ALA A 248 -5.02 -5.38 -3.07
C ALA A 248 -5.42 -4.46 -1.92
N ASN A 249 -6.70 -4.10 -1.87
CA ASN A 249 -7.26 -3.28 -0.80
C ASN A 249 -8.67 -3.74 -0.43
N TYR A 250 -9.11 -3.41 0.78
CA TYR A 250 -10.39 -3.81 1.33
C TYR A 250 -11.29 -2.61 1.61
N SER A 251 -12.51 -2.64 1.08
CA SER A 251 -13.54 -1.68 1.46
C SER A 251 -14.40 -2.27 2.58
N ALA A 252 -14.19 -1.81 3.81
CA ALA A 252 -14.97 -2.25 4.96
C ALA A 252 -16.48 -2.03 4.79
N SER A 253 -16.86 -0.89 4.22
CA SER A 253 -18.27 -0.53 4.00
C SER A 253 -19.00 -1.42 2.98
N ASP A 254 -18.29 -1.95 1.98
CA ASP A 254 -18.86 -2.85 0.98
C ASP A 254 -18.56 -4.33 1.29
N GLN A 255 -17.72 -4.58 2.29
CA GLN A 255 -17.15 -5.88 2.65
C GLN A 255 -16.49 -6.58 1.45
N THR A 256 -15.74 -5.81 0.66
CA THR A 256 -15.14 -6.25 -0.59
C THR A 256 -13.63 -6.13 -0.60
N ILE A 257 -12.97 -7.15 -1.16
CA ILE A 257 -11.56 -7.08 -1.53
C ILE A 257 -11.48 -6.73 -3.01
N VAL A 258 -10.73 -5.69 -3.34
CA VAL A 258 -10.36 -5.34 -4.71
C VAL A 258 -8.90 -5.72 -4.89
N GLY A 259 -8.64 -6.62 -5.84
CA GLY A 259 -7.28 -7.03 -6.20
C GLY A 259 -7.00 -6.75 -7.66
N LEU A 260 -5.77 -6.32 -7.93
CA LEU A 260 -5.23 -6.06 -9.26
C LEU A 260 -3.98 -6.92 -9.45
N THR A 261 -4.06 -7.80 -10.44
CA THR A 261 -2.97 -8.68 -10.85
C THR A 261 -2.39 -8.21 -12.18
N GLY A 262 -1.15 -8.59 -12.46
CA GLY A 262 -0.52 -8.39 -13.75
C GLY A 262 0.98 -8.68 -13.72
N ASP A 263 1.61 -8.56 -14.88
CA ASP A 263 3.04 -8.79 -15.08
C ASP A 263 3.75 -7.43 -15.13
N LEU A 264 4.65 -7.20 -14.17
CA LEU A 264 5.42 -5.97 -14.02
C LEU A 264 6.79 -6.14 -14.69
N ASP A 265 7.04 -5.37 -15.73
CA ASP A 265 8.34 -5.27 -16.41
C ASP A 265 8.84 -3.83 -16.33
N GLY A 266 9.88 -3.59 -15.52
CA GLY A 266 10.29 -2.25 -15.10
C GLY A 266 9.12 -1.51 -14.43
N THR A 267 8.68 -0.42 -15.05
CA THR A 267 7.53 0.39 -14.62
C THR A 267 6.22 0.02 -15.33
N THR A 268 6.26 -0.91 -16.30
CA THR A 268 5.10 -1.24 -17.13
C THR A 268 4.36 -2.42 -16.53
N LEU A 269 3.08 -2.22 -16.22
CA LEU A 269 2.18 -3.31 -15.86
C LEU A 269 1.32 -3.74 -17.05
N SER A 270 1.36 -5.03 -17.33
CA SER A 270 0.64 -5.67 -18.45
C SER A 270 -0.15 -6.90 -17.98
N ASN A 271 -0.93 -7.50 -18.88
CA ASN A 271 -1.77 -8.67 -18.60
C ASN A 271 -2.67 -8.49 -17.36
N ILE A 272 -3.23 -7.28 -17.24
CA ILE A 272 -3.91 -6.85 -16.02
C ILE A 272 -5.25 -7.56 -15.88
N GLU A 273 -5.51 -8.10 -14.69
CA GLU A 273 -6.83 -8.57 -14.31
C GLU A 273 -7.22 -7.97 -12.96
N VAL A 274 -8.42 -7.40 -12.91
CA VAL A 274 -9.02 -6.88 -11.68
C VAL A 274 -10.07 -7.87 -11.19
N ARG A 275 -10.07 -8.14 -9.88
CA ARG A 275 -11.11 -8.93 -9.21
C ARG A 275 -11.68 -8.14 -8.03
N ILE A 276 -13.00 -8.17 -7.91
CA ILE A 276 -13.74 -7.67 -6.76
C ILE A 276 -14.42 -8.85 -6.11
N ILE A 277 -14.06 -9.13 -4.87
CA ILE A 277 -14.55 -10.25 -4.07
C ILE A 277 -15.42 -9.69 -2.96
N ASN A 278 -16.73 -9.90 -3.03
CA ASN A 278 -17.62 -9.63 -1.90
C ASN A 278 -17.50 -10.77 -0.90
N VAL A 279 -16.87 -10.49 0.24
CA VAL A 279 -16.56 -11.49 1.27
C VAL A 279 -17.83 -11.97 1.95
N ALA A 280 -18.77 -11.06 2.24
CA ALA A 280 -20.02 -11.39 2.92
C ALA A 280 -20.96 -12.23 2.03
N ALA A 281 -21.10 -11.85 0.76
CA ALA A 281 -21.94 -12.55 -0.21
C ALA A 281 -21.24 -13.78 -0.85
N ARG A 282 -19.92 -13.94 -0.63
CA ARG A 282 -19.08 -14.97 -1.27
C ARG A 282 -19.17 -14.97 -2.79
N LYS A 283 -19.21 -13.76 -3.38
CA LYS A 283 -19.33 -13.53 -4.82
C LYS A 283 -18.07 -12.87 -5.37
N ILE A 284 -17.74 -13.16 -6.63
CA ILE A 284 -16.54 -12.67 -7.30
C ILE A 284 -16.93 -12.14 -8.68
N ALA A 285 -16.54 -10.91 -8.95
CA ALA A 285 -16.61 -10.31 -10.27
C ALA A 285 -15.18 -10.02 -10.74
N SER A 286 -14.84 -10.40 -11.96
CA SER A 286 -13.49 -10.27 -12.51
C SER A 286 -13.53 -9.83 -13.95
N GLN A 287 -12.53 -9.05 -14.37
CA GLN A 287 -12.38 -8.62 -15.76
C GLN A 287 -10.90 -8.38 -16.07
N LYS A 288 -10.48 -8.83 -17.25
CA LYS A 288 -9.18 -8.47 -17.83
C LYS A 288 -9.23 -7.06 -18.39
N TYR A 289 -8.21 -6.27 -18.10
CA TYR A 289 -7.97 -5.00 -18.75
C TYR A 289 -7.04 -5.23 -19.94
N SER A 290 -7.45 -4.76 -21.12
CA SER A 290 -6.75 -5.01 -22.38
C SER A 290 -5.55 -4.10 -22.61
N GLY A 291 -5.38 -3.05 -21.79
CA GLY A 291 -4.30 -2.09 -21.92
C GLY A 291 -3.11 -2.42 -21.01
N THR A 292 -2.16 -1.50 -21.00
CA THR A 292 -1.04 -1.45 -20.06
C THR A 292 -1.09 -0.13 -19.29
N VAL A 293 -0.52 -0.10 -18.11
CA VAL A 293 -0.36 1.12 -17.32
C VAL A 293 1.09 1.25 -16.85
N GLN A 294 1.58 2.48 -16.75
CA GLN A 294 2.87 2.75 -16.14
C GLN A 294 2.67 3.03 -14.66
N ILE A 295 3.55 2.50 -13.83
CA ILE A 295 3.54 2.64 -12.38
C ILE A 295 4.91 3.21 -12.00
N ALA A 296 4.92 4.39 -11.39
CA ALA A 296 6.16 4.95 -10.88
C ALA A 296 6.69 4.10 -9.71
N GLU A 297 5.81 3.81 -8.76
CA GLU A 297 6.09 2.95 -7.60
C GLU A 297 4.81 2.23 -7.19
N LEU A 298 4.90 0.96 -6.79
CA LEU A 298 3.72 0.18 -6.35
C LEU A 298 3.06 0.78 -5.11
N GLU A 299 3.82 1.50 -4.27
CA GLU A 299 3.32 2.17 -3.08
C GLU A 299 2.42 3.38 -3.38
N ASN A 300 2.49 3.93 -4.59
CA ASN A 300 1.62 5.03 -5.02
C ASN A 300 0.23 4.55 -5.44
N ILE A 301 0.06 3.23 -5.66
CA ILE A 301 -1.23 2.68 -6.06
C ILE A 301 -2.19 2.77 -4.88
N SER A 302 -3.31 3.43 -5.11
CA SER A 302 -4.35 3.61 -4.11
C SER A 302 -5.72 3.26 -4.67
N MET A 303 -6.69 3.07 -3.78
CA MET A 303 -8.08 2.78 -4.16
C MET A 303 -9.02 3.71 -3.41
N THR A 304 -9.86 4.42 -4.13
CA THR A 304 -10.94 5.23 -3.57
C THR A 304 -12.29 4.58 -3.88
N LYS A 305 -13.15 4.43 -2.87
CA LYS A 305 -14.55 4.06 -3.09
C LYS A 305 -15.36 5.29 -3.49
N ASN A 306 -16.01 5.24 -4.64
CA ASN A 306 -16.87 6.32 -5.13
C ASN A 306 -18.33 6.13 -4.67
N SER A 307 -18.81 4.88 -4.71
CA SER A 307 -20.12 4.46 -4.23
C SER A 307 -20.13 2.95 -4.05
N ARG A 308 -21.26 2.35 -3.68
CA ARG A 308 -21.36 0.90 -3.46
C ARG A 308 -20.88 0.13 -4.68
N PHE A 309 -19.87 -0.73 -4.50
CA PHE A 309 -19.24 -1.55 -5.55
C PHE A 309 -18.66 -0.74 -6.73
N ASN A 310 -18.40 0.54 -6.53
CA ASN A 310 -17.76 1.42 -7.49
C ASN A 310 -16.49 2.01 -6.89
N TYR A 311 -15.35 1.72 -7.52
CA TYR A 311 -14.02 2.12 -7.04
C TYR A 311 -13.23 2.79 -8.14
N THR A 312 -12.23 3.59 -7.77
CA THR A 312 -11.19 4.07 -8.66
C THR A 312 -9.85 3.60 -8.11
N ILE A 313 -9.06 2.91 -8.93
CA ILE A 313 -7.65 2.66 -8.65
C ILE A 313 -6.84 3.77 -9.33
N THR A 314 -6.01 4.46 -8.55
CA THR A 314 -5.11 5.55 -9.00
C THR A 314 -3.66 5.19 -8.69
N GLY A 315 -2.69 6.06 -8.99
CA GLY A 315 -1.27 5.78 -8.76
C GLY A 315 -0.50 5.28 -9.98
N MET A 316 -1.14 5.33 -11.15
CA MET A 316 -0.66 4.76 -12.41
C MET A 316 -0.88 5.79 -13.53
N SER A 317 -0.34 5.56 -14.74
CA SER A 317 -0.52 6.49 -15.87
C SER A 317 -1.97 6.67 -16.34
N ARG A 318 -2.86 5.77 -15.93
CA ARG A 318 -4.31 5.81 -16.13
C ARG A 318 -5.00 5.39 -14.85
N ASP A 319 -6.10 6.05 -14.54
CA ASP A 319 -6.96 5.61 -13.45
C ASP A 319 -7.91 4.52 -13.97
N LEU A 320 -8.10 3.46 -13.17
CA LEU A 320 -9.02 2.38 -13.49
C LEU A 320 -10.29 2.54 -12.66
N LYS A 321 -11.38 2.90 -13.32
CA LYS A 321 -12.72 2.99 -12.72
C LYS A 321 -13.38 1.63 -12.82
N LEU A 322 -13.76 1.11 -11.66
CA LEU A 322 -14.30 -0.22 -11.48
C LEU A 322 -15.76 -0.10 -11.08
N LYS A 323 -16.63 -0.89 -11.72
CA LYS A 323 -18.04 -1.02 -11.34
C LYS A 323 -18.43 -2.50 -11.36
N ALA A 324 -18.75 -3.03 -10.19
CA ALA A 324 -19.20 -4.41 -10.02
C ALA A 324 -20.69 -4.50 -9.74
N SER A 325 -21.30 -5.59 -10.21
CA SER A 325 -22.65 -6.03 -9.87
C SER A 325 -22.60 -7.46 -9.33
N PHE A 326 -23.29 -7.70 -8.22
CA PHE A 326 -23.35 -8.98 -7.51
C PHE A 326 -24.79 -9.44 -7.31
#